data_AF-A0A9E5QUM5-F1
#
_entry.id   AF-A0A9E5QUM5-F1
#
_cell.length_a   1.000
_cell.length_b   1.000
_cell.length_c   1.000
_cell.angle_alpha   90.00
_cell.angle_beta   90.00
_cell.angle_gamma   90.00
#
_symmetry.space_group_name_H-M   'P 1'
#
loop_
_entity.id
_entity.type
_entity.pdbx_description
1 polymer ?
#
loop_
_entity_poly.entity_id
_entity_poly.type
_entity_poly.pdbx_seq_one_letter_code
_entity_poly.pdbx_strand_id
1 'polypeptide(L)'
;MVKPERLPYGVAFKTVRKFKGLENEVVLVVDVQYEHLARPEGQRLLYTAASRAKNVLAIFLTDPPPDTRQQKFKTEWLSSLSLSENLTVQKGLEAQLRHERYS
;
A
#
# COMPACT_ATOMS: atom_id res chain seq x y z
N MET A 1 -21.54 15.05 11.69
CA MET A 1 -20.42 14.67 10.81
C MET A 1 -19.12 14.86 11.59
N VAL A 2 -18.44 13.78 11.99
CA VAL A 2 -17.21 13.87 12.80
C VAL A 2 -16.06 14.31 11.88
N LYS A 3 -15.51 15.50 12.13
CA LYS A 3 -14.29 15.95 11.45
C LYS A 3 -13.14 15.00 11.85
N PRO A 4 -12.32 14.56 10.90
CA PRO A 4 -11.13 13.78 11.26
C PRO A 4 -10.27 14.60 12.21
N GLU A 5 -9.77 13.94 13.24
CA GLU A 5 -8.73 14.49 14.10
C GLU A 5 -7.52 14.77 13.21
N ARG A 6 -7.25 16.06 12.97
CA ARG A 6 -6.04 16.49 12.28
C ARG A 6 -4.94 16.48 13.30
N LEU A 7 -3.95 15.62 13.10
CA LEU A 7 -2.75 15.67 13.91
C LEU A 7 -2.00 16.97 13.61
N PRO A 8 -1.19 17.47 14.56
CA PRO A 8 -0.24 18.53 14.24
C PRO A 8 0.57 18.13 12.99
N TYR A 9 0.95 19.11 12.18
CA TYR A 9 1.70 18.94 10.92
C TYR A 9 0.91 18.45 9.69
N GLY A 10 -0.43 18.50 9.71
CA GLY A 10 -1.22 18.28 8.49
C GLY A 10 -1.41 16.81 8.10
N VAL A 11 -1.15 15.89 9.03
CA VAL A 11 -1.38 14.45 8.85
C VAL A 11 -2.77 14.07 9.36
N ALA A 12 -3.47 13.18 8.65
CA ALA A 12 -4.76 12.66 9.07
C ALA A 12 -4.90 11.17 8.72
N PHE A 13 -5.42 10.40 9.67
CA PHE A 13 -5.74 8.98 9.48
C PHE A 13 -7.23 8.80 9.19
N LYS A 14 -7.55 8.10 8.11
CA LYS A 14 -8.92 7.80 7.72
C LYS A 14 -8.99 6.47 6.98
N THR A 15 -10.14 5.81 7.09
CA THR A 15 -10.48 4.73 6.17
C THR A 15 -10.83 5.28 4.79
N VAL A 16 -10.58 4.50 3.74
CA VAL A 16 -10.84 4.86 2.33
C VAL A 16 -12.27 5.35 2.11
N ARG A 17 -13.25 4.73 2.77
CA ARG A 17 -14.67 5.12 2.66
C ARG A 17 -14.97 6.53 3.19
N LYS A 18 -14.16 7.03 4.13
CA LYS A 18 -14.26 8.37 4.73
C LYS A 18 -13.40 9.43 4.02
N PHE A 19 -12.77 9.06 2.89
CA PHE A 19 -11.88 9.92 2.09
C PHE A 19 -12.59 10.64 0.92
N LYS A 20 -13.91 10.48 0.80
CA LYS A 20 -14.67 11.04 -0.34
C LYS A 20 -14.56 12.57 -0.38
N GLY A 21 -14.00 13.09 -1.48
CA GLY A 21 -13.88 14.52 -1.78
C GLY A 21 -12.64 15.22 -1.23
N LEU A 22 -11.67 14.48 -0.66
CA LEU A 22 -10.43 15.05 -0.13
C LEU A 22 -9.22 14.53 -0.91
N GLU A 23 -8.60 15.38 -1.72
CA GLU A 23 -7.30 15.11 -2.33
C GLU A 23 -6.18 15.60 -1.42
N ASN A 24 -5.08 14.86 -1.37
CA ASN A 24 -3.91 15.15 -0.55
C ASN A 24 -2.65 15.07 -1.41
N GLU A 25 -1.63 15.85 -1.07
CA GLU A 25 -0.34 15.82 -1.76
C GLU A 25 0.29 14.43 -1.72
N VAL A 26 0.18 13.76 -0.57
CA VAL A 26 0.72 12.43 -0.30
C VAL A 26 -0.37 11.55 0.34
N VAL A 27 -0.49 10.30 -0.14
CA VAL A 27 -1.36 9.28 0.48
C VAL A 27 -0.56 8.01 0.74
N LEU A 28 -0.66 7.51 1.97
CA LEU A 28 -0.12 6.23 2.39
C LEU A 28 -1.29 5.26 2.62
N VAL A 29 -1.33 4.18 1.86
CA VAL A 29 -2.29 3.09 2.05
C VAL A 29 -1.56 1.95 2.74
N VAL A 30 -1.97 1.66 3.98
CA VAL A 30 -1.34 0.65 4.84
C VAL A 30 -2.26 -0.55 5.05
N ASP A 31 -1.70 -1.66 5.50
CA ASP A 31 -2.42 -2.90 5.82
C ASP A 31 -3.24 -3.44 4.62
N VAL A 32 -2.67 -3.33 3.41
CA VAL A 32 -3.30 -3.87 2.20
C VAL A 32 -2.90 -5.33 2.05
N GLN A 33 -3.85 -6.23 2.26
CA GLN A 33 -3.66 -7.67 2.05
C GLN A 33 -3.96 -8.06 0.60
N TYR A 34 -3.19 -9.00 0.04
CA TYR A 34 -3.39 -9.47 -1.34
C TYR A 34 -4.77 -10.09 -1.55
N GLU A 35 -5.31 -10.80 -0.55
CA GLU A 35 -6.65 -11.39 -0.54
C GLU A 35 -7.73 -10.34 -0.83
N HIS A 36 -7.57 -9.14 -0.28
CA HIS A 36 -8.51 -8.05 -0.48
C HIS A 36 -8.50 -7.57 -1.94
N LEU A 37 -7.34 -7.57 -2.60
CA LEU A 37 -7.19 -7.13 -3.99
C LEU A 37 -7.64 -8.18 -5.02
N ALA A 38 -7.77 -9.44 -4.62
CA ALA A 38 -8.36 -10.49 -5.45
C ALA A 38 -9.87 -10.29 -5.67
N ARG A 39 -10.54 -9.46 -4.85
CA ARG A 39 -11.98 -9.19 -4.95
C ARG A 39 -12.24 -7.83 -5.62
N PRO A 40 -13.28 -7.71 -6.47
CA PRO A 40 -13.61 -6.43 -7.14
C PRO A 40 -13.84 -5.27 -6.17
N GLU A 41 -14.36 -5.54 -4.97
CA GLU A 41 -14.57 -4.50 -3.95
C GLU A 41 -13.24 -3.91 -3.44
N GLY A 42 -12.25 -4.75 -3.15
CA GLY A 42 -10.95 -4.27 -2.68
C GLY A 42 -10.19 -3.52 -3.76
N GLN A 43 -10.31 -3.94 -5.02
CA GLN A 43 -9.77 -3.18 -6.17
C GLN A 43 -10.39 -1.78 -6.28
N ARG A 44 -11.71 -1.68 -6.12
CA ARG A 44 -12.41 -0.37 -6.13
C ARG A 44 -11.99 0.51 -4.95
N LEU A 45 -11.79 -0.06 -3.77
CA LEU A 45 -11.30 0.68 -2.61
C LEU A 45 -9.86 1.18 -2.84
N LEU A 46 -8.97 0.32 -3.33
CA LEU A 46 -7.59 0.73 -3.63
C LEU A 46 -7.55 1.83 -4.70
N TYR A 47 -8.34 1.70 -5.77
CA TYR A 47 -8.50 2.76 -6.78
C TYR A 47 -9.02 4.07 -6.18
N THR A 48 -10.02 3.97 -5.28
CA THR A 48 -10.58 5.14 -4.59
C THR A 48 -9.56 5.80 -3.67
N ALA A 49 -8.64 5.04 -3.07
CA ALA A 49 -7.56 5.57 -2.24
C ALA A 49 -6.45 6.18 -3.09
N ALA A 50 -6.04 5.50 -4.16
CA ALA A 50 -5.03 5.95 -5.11
C ALA A 50 -5.39 7.28 -5.75
N SER A 51 -6.64 7.45 -6.18
CA SER A 51 -7.15 8.71 -6.75
C SER A 51 -7.19 9.89 -5.78
N ARG A 52 -6.83 9.71 -4.50
CA ARG A 52 -6.72 10.80 -3.51
C ARG A 52 -5.31 11.38 -3.44
N ALA A 53 -4.32 10.69 -4.00
CA ALA A 53 -2.96 11.18 -4.09
C ALA A 53 -2.81 12.09 -5.30
N LYS A 54 -2.32 13.32 -5.09
CA LYS A 54 -1.96 14.23 -6.19
C LYS A 54 -0.56 13.95 -6.72
N ASN A 55 0.41 13.81 -5.82
CA ASN A 55 1.83 13.72 -6.20
C ASN A 55 2.42 12.35 -5.86
N VAL A 56 2.19 11.85 -4.65
CA VAL A 56 2.84 10.62 -4.16
C VAL A 56 1.81 9.66 -3.58
N LEU A 57 1.84 8.43 -4.08
CA LEU A 57 1.10 7.29 -3.56
C LEU A 57 2.07 6.20 -3.09
N ALA A 58 1.99 5.83 -1.82
CA ALA A 58 2.69 4.68 -1.27
C ALA A 58 1.67 3.62 -0.83
N ILE A 59 1.84 2.38 -1.30
CA ILE A 59 0.98 1.25 -0.92
C ILE A 59 1.85 0.21 -0.24
N PHE A 60 1.51 -0.13 1.01
CA PHE A 60 2.18 -1.15 1.79
C PHE A 60 1.35 -2.44 1.72
N LEU A 61 1.83 -3.37 0.90
CA LEU A 61 1.24 -4.68 0.72
C LEU A 61 1.79 -5.64 1.77
N THR A 62 0.90 -6.34 2.46
CA THR A 62 1.30 -7.41 3.37
C THR A 62 1.30 -8.73 2.61
N ASP A 63 2.41 -9.45 2.67
CA ASP A 63 2.58 -10.71 1.96
C ASP A 63 1.63 -11.78 2.52
N PRO A 64 1.00 -12.58 1.64
CA PRO A 64 0.27 -13.76 2.10
C PRO A 64 1.27 -14.75 2.74
N PRO A 65 0.81 -15.63 3.65
CA PRO A 65 1.64 -16.70 4.18
C PRO A 65 2.26 -17.53 3.03
N PRO A 66 3.53 -17.98 3.17
CA PRO A 66 4.35 -18.49 2.08
C PRO A 66 3.86 -19.78 1.39
N ASP A 67 2.75 -20.39 1.86
CA ASP A 67 2.27 -21.71 1.40
C ASP A 67 0.88 -21.68 0.74
N THR A 68 0.48 -20.53 0.17
CA THR A 68 -0.89 -20.37 -0.35
C THR A 68 -0.90 -20.19 -1.87
N ARG A 69 -1.99 -20.62 -2.56
CA ARG A 69 -2.29 -20.29 -3.99
C ARG A 69 -2.13 -18.80 -4.31
N GLN A 70 -2.15 -17.96 -3.28
CA GLN A 70 -1.98 -16.53 -3.30
C GLN A 70 -0.58 -16.05 -3.69
N GLN A 71 0.47 -16.84 -3.47
CA GLN A 71 1.83 -16.49 -3.91
C GLN A 71 1.89 -16.40 -5.46
N LYS A 72 1.14 -17.27 -6.14
CA LYS A 72 1.02 -17.26 -7.60
C LYS A 72 0.27 -16.02 -8.10
N PHE A 73 -0.83 -15.67 -7.43
CA PHE A 73 -1.60 -14.46 -7.71
C PHE A 73 -0.78 -13.18 -7.48
N LYS A 74 0.00 -13.10 -6.39
CA LYS A 74 0.90 -11.97 -6.12
C LYS A 74 1.84 -11.71 -7.29
N THR A 75 2.52 -12.75 -7.77
CA THR A 75 3.48 -12.63 -8.87
C THR A 75 2.81 -12.22 -10.18
N GLU A 76 1.66 -12.81 -10.49
CA GLU A 76 0.88 -12.51 -11.69
C GLU A 76 0.31 -11.08 -11.68
N TRP A 77 -0.26 -10.67 -10.54
CA TRP A 77 -0.83 -9.34 -10.36
C TRP A 77 0.24 -8.23 -10.38
N LEU A 78 1.37 -8.41 -9.70
CA LEU A 78 2.49 -7.47 -9.77
C LEU A 78 3.06 -7.31 -11.19
N SER A 79 3.11 -8.41 -11.95
CA SER A 79 3.58 -8.40 -13.33
C SER A 79 2.63 -7.65 -14.26
N SER A 80 1.31 -7.72 -14.00
CA SER A 80 0.30 -6.99 -14.78
C SER A 80 0.35 -5.47 -14.60
N LEU A 81 0.93 -4.99 -13.48
CA LEU A 81 1.02 -3.58 -13.13
C LEU A 81 2.33 -2.92 -13.59
N SER A 82 3.19 -3.63 -14.32
CA SER A 82 4.56 -3.20 -14.69
C SER A 82 5.40 -2.65 -13.53
N LEU A 83 5.11 -3.06 -12.28
CA LEU A 83 5.73 -2.56 -11.05
C LEU A 83 7.10 -3.21 -10.74
N SER A 84 7.76 -3.79 -11.74
CA SER A 84 9.01 -4.55 -11.57
C SER A 84 10.21 -3.71 -11.13
N GLU A 85 10.17 -2.38 -11.22
CA GLU A 85 11.37 -1.56 -11.03
C GLU A 85 11.59 -1.07 -9.58
N ASN A 86 10.56 -0.95 -8.74
CA ASN A 86 10.73 -0.37 -7.39
C ASN A 86 10.79 -1.37 -6.23
N LEU A 87 10.48 -2.65 -6.45
CA LEU A 87 10.58 -3.67 -5.38
C LEU A 87 12.04 -4.05 -5.05
N THR A 88 12.97 -3.83 -5.96
CA THR A 88 14.40 -4.15 -5.79
C THR A 88 15.05 -3.26 -4.72
N VAL A 89 14.57 -2.03 -4.54
CA VAL A 89 15.15 -1.06 -3.60
C VAL A 89 14.90 -1.46 -2.14
N GLN A 90 13.75 -2.06 -1.82
CA GLN A 90 13.45 -2.47 -0.44
C GLN A 90 14.19 -3.74 -0.02
N LYS A 91 14.40 -4.70 -0.93
CA LYS A 91 15.15 -5.92 -0.60
C LYS A 91 16.64 -5.65 -0.37
N GLY A 92 17.22 -4.67 -1.08
CA GLY A 92 18.59 -4.23 -0.84
C GLY A 92 18.79 -3.60 0.54
N LEU A 93 17.88 -2.72 0.96
CA LEU A 93 17.97 -2.02 2.24
C LEU A 93 17.76 -2.97 3.44
N GLU A 94 16.81 -3.91 3.34
CA GLU A 94 16.58 -4.97 4.35
C GLU A 94 17.79 -5.91 4.49
N ALA A 95 18.45 -6.27 3.38
CA ALA A 95 19.64 -7.12 3.40
C ALA A 95 20.83 -6.41 4.08
N GLN A 96 21.00 -5.12 3.81
CA GLN A 96 22.07 -4.30 4.39
C GLN A 96 21.85 -4.04 5.89
N LEU A 97 20.62 -3.71 6.30
CA LEU A 97 20.25 -3.52 7.70
C LEU A 97 20.31 -4.81 8.53
N ARG A 98 20.18 -5.99 7.91
CA ARG A 98 20.41 -7.28 8.58
C ARG A 98 21.89 -7.58 8.76
N HIS A 99 22.75 -7.18 7.82
CA HIS A 99 24.19 -7.40 7.92
C HIS A 99 24.84 -6.52 9.00
N GLU A 100 24.34 -5.30 9.20
CA GLU A 100 24.83 -4.37 10.23
C GLU A 100 24.38 -4.72 11.67
N ARG A 101 23.32 -5.52 11.85
CA ARG A 101 22.87 -5.96 13.19
C ARG A 101 23.55 -7.23 13.71
N TYR A 102 24.32 -7.91 12.86
CA TYR A 102 25.02 -9.16 13.19
C TYR A 102 26.55 -9.07 13.00
N SER A 103 27.11 -7.86 12.82
CA SER A 103 28.54 -7.56 12.97
C SER A 103 28.77 -6.75 14.24
#